data_AF-A0A9E2LTM1-F1
#
_entry.id   AF-A0A9E2LTM1-F1
#
_cell.length_a   1.000
_cell.length_b   1.000
_cell.length_c   1.000
_cell.angle_alpha   90.00
_cell.angle_beta   90.00
_cell.angle_gamma   90.00
#
_symmetry.space_group_name_H-M   'P 1'
#
loop_
_entity.id
_entity.type
_entity.pdbx_description
1 polymer ?
#
loop_
_entity_poly.entity_id
_entity_poly.type
_entity_poly.pdbx_seq_one_letter_code
_entity_poly.pdbx_strand_id
1 'polypeptide(L)'
;MKRPRWRMPSPGFVLILLTLAATAGLFAWGLQEPQLHRAWDLTARLEREDATPPTAREITAVSRVLAAYPEWATTIADGRPFAMLEAPGSGCIRFETSHLMVPPSEGPVRLVLTCPGADGLDVSITPPGAAPVSAQCGPQPQVLSIPGAGTARLVSVHRSPGPNYGDDRTCPVFLTPRPEDLAAAPAPEPPAQEEGDDAAKD
;
A
#
# COMPACT_ATOMS: atom_id res chain seq x y z
N MET A 1 51.54 37.14 -17.40
CA MET A 1 50.50 36.11 -17.60
C MET A 1 49.20 36.77 -18.05
N LYS A 2 48.78 36.58 -19.31
CA LYS A 2 47.52 37.16 -19.83
C LYS A 2 46.35 36.33 -19.31
N ARG A 3 45.45 36.94 -18.54
CA ARG A 3 44.20 36.31 -18.10
C ARG A 3 43.31 36.03 -19.33
N PRO A 4 42.76 34.83 -19.49
CA PRO A 4 41.86 34.55 -20.60
C PRO A 4 40.62 35.46 -20.50
N ARG A 5 40.39 36.27 -21.53
CA ARG A 5 39.19 37.11 -21.64
C ARG A 5 38.01 36.19 -21.95
N TRP A 6 37.18 35.94 -20.95
CA TRP A 6 35.90 35.25 -21.12
C TRP A 6 35.01 36.12 -22.01
N ARG A 7 34.75 35.66 -23.24
CA ARG A 7 33.76 36.30 -24.11
C ARG A 7 32.39 35.77 -23.73
N MET A 8 31.45 36.67 -23.46
CA MET A 8 30.08 36.27 -23.23
C MET A 8 29.53 35.55 -24.47
N PRO A 9 28.77 34.46 -24.29
CA PRO A 9 28.11 33.77 -25.38
C PRO A 9 27.14 34.73 -26.10
N SER A 10 26.95 34.52 -27.40
CA SER A 10 26.00 35.31 -28.18
C SER A 10 24.56 35.03 -27.71
N PRO A 11 23.64 36.00 -27.84
CA PRO A 11 22.23 35.80 -27.49
C PRO A 11 21.60 34.59 -28.19
N GLY A 12 21.97 34.34 -29.46
CA GLY A 12 21.50 33.17 -30.21
C GLY A 12 21.98 31.84 -29.63
N PHE A 13 23.22 31.78 -29.14
CA PHE A 13 23.73 30.58 -28.47
C PHE A 13 23.00 30.31 -27.15
N VAL A 14 22.71 31.36 -26.37
CA VAL A 14 21.92 31.24 -25.14
C VAL A 14 20.50 30.73 -25.44
N LEU A 15 19.86 31.24 -26.49
CA LEU A 15 18.51 30.82 -26.87
C LEU A 15 18.49 29.34 -27.30
N ILE A 16 19.48 28.90 -28.08
CA ILE A 16 19.62 27.48 -28.45
C ILE A 16 19.79 26.59 -27.21
N LEU A 17 20.65 26.99 -26.26
CA LEU A 17 20.84 26.23 -25.03
C LEU A 17 19.56 26.17 -24.17
N LEU A 18 18.82 27.27 -24.07
CA LEU A 18 17.54 27.29 -23.37
C LEU A 18 16.51 26.39 -24.02
N THR A 19 16.41 26.39 -25.36
CA THR A 19 15.50 25.50 -26.08
C THR A 19 15.89 24.04 -25.88
N LEU A 20 17.18 23.70 -25.95
CA LEU A 20 17.67 22.35 -25.69
C LEU A 20 17.40 21.91 -24.25
N ALA A 21 17.62 22.79 -23.28
CA ALA A 21 17.34 22.51 -21.87
C ALA A 21 15.83 22.31 -21.62
N ALA A 22 14.98 23.16 -22.21
CA ALA A 22 13.53 23.02 -22.12
C ALA A 22 13.05 21.73 -22.78
N THR A 23 13.59 21.39 -23.95
CA THR A 23 13.27 20.15 -24.67
C THR A 23 13.69 18.93 -23.84
N ALA A 24 14.92 18.92 -23.32
CA ALA A 24 15.41 17.86 -22.44
C ALA A 24 14.57 17.74 -21.15
N GLY A 25 14.15 18.86 -20.57
CA GLY A 25 13.25 18.89 -19.42
C GLY A 25 11.89 18.29 -19.72
N LEU A 26 11.31 18.61 -20.88
CA LEU A 26 10.03 18.04 -21.33
C LEU A 26 10.13 16.54 -21.56
N PHE A 27 11.21 16.06 -22.17
CA PHE A 27 11.46 14.62 -22.34
C PHE A 27 11.67 13.93 -21.00
N ALA A 28 12.46 14.52 -20.09
CA ALA A 28 12.66 13.98 -18.75
C ALA A 28 11.35 13.90 -17.96
N TRP A 29 10.46 14.88 -18.13
CA TRP A 29 9.13 14.89 -17.53
C TRP A 29 8.21 13.84 -18.15
N GLY A 30 8.18 13.72 -19.48
CA GLY A 30 7.37 12.72 -20.18
C GLY A 30 7.81 11.27 -19.95
N LEU A 31 9.09 11.06 -19.62
CA LEU A 31 9.65 9.74 -19.28
C LEU A 31 9.53 9.42 -17.77
N GLN A 32 9.06 10.34 -16.93
CA GLN A 32 8.79 10.02 -15.54
C GLN A 32 7.54 9.16 -15.45
N GLU A 33 7.75 7.87 -15.19
CA GLU A 33 6.67 6.93 -14.93
C GLU A 33 5.78 7.43 -13.78
N PRO A 34 4.46 7.54 -13.97
CA PRO A 34 3.54 8.06 -12.97
C PRO A 34 3.63 7.27 -11.66
N GLN A 35 3.57 7.96 -10.53
CA GLN A 35 3.67 7.30 -9.21
C GLN A 35 2.59 6.24 -9.01
N LEU A 36 1.38 6.48 -9.54
CA LEU A 36 0.27 5.53 -9.53
C LEU A 36 0.61 4.25 -10.29
N HIS A 37 1.27 4.35 -11.45
CA HIS A 37 1.66 3.17 -12.23
C HIS A 37 2.66 2.31 -11.47
N ARG A 38 3.70 2.92 -10.88
CA ARG A 38 4.67 2.19 -10.05
C ARG A 38 4.04 1.52 -8.83
N ALA A 39 3.04 2.17 -8.22
CA ALA A 39 2.33 1.62 -7.09
C ALA A 39 1.47 0.42 -7.51
N TRP A 40 0.86 0.46 -8.69
CA TRP A 40 0.12 -0.65 -9.29
C TRP A 40 1.01 -1.83 -9.70
N ASP A 41 2.18 -1.53 -10.27
CA ASP A 41 3.17 -2.55 -10.62
C ASP A 41 3.73 -3.23 -9.39
N LEU A 42 3.92 -2.48 -8.29
CA LEU A 42 4.28 -3.06 -7.00
C LEU A 42 3.21 -4.05 -6.54
N THR A 43 1.93 -3.66 -6.50
CA THR A 43 0.86 -4.56 -6.04
C THR A 43 0.78 -5.81 -6.91
N ALA A 44 0.80 -5.66 -8.24
CA ALA A 44 0.78 -6.78 -9.17
C ALA A 44 2.04 -7.67 -9.09
N ARG A 45 3.19 -7.11 -8.71
CA ARG A 45 4.42 -7.88 -8.45
C ARG A 45 4.29 -8.70 -7.18
N LEU A 46 3.77 -8.11 -6.11
CA LEU A 46 3.62 -8.73 -4.79
C LEU A 46 2.65 -9.92 -4.78
N GLU A 47 1.70 -9.96 -5.72
CA GLU A 47 0.81 -11.10 -5.94
C GLU A 47 1.50 -12.35 -6.51
N ARG A 48 2.74 -12.25 -7.01
CA ARG A 48 3.47 -13.38 -7.61
C ARG A 48 4.22 -14.18 -6.55
N GLU A 49 4.24 -15.51 -6.68
CA GLU A 49 4.86 -16.49 -5.75
C GLU A 49 6.35 -16.28 -5.41
N ASP A 50 7.10 -15.56 -6.24
CA ASP A 50 8.52 -15.23 -6.01
C ASP A 50 8.77 -13.72 -5.84
N ALA A 51 7.78 -12.95 -5.39
CA ALA A 51 7.95 -11.51 -5.27
C ALA A 51 9.10 -11.16 -4.31
N THR A 52 9.96 -10.23 -4.71
CA THR A 52 10.92 -9.63 -3.80
C THR A 52 10.19 -8.66 -2.87
N PRO A 53 10.61 -8.55 -1.60
CA PRO A 53 9.98 -7.61 -0.69
C PRO A 53 10.04 -6.15 -1.16
N PRO A 54 9.06 -5.31 -0.78
CA PRO A 54 9.06 -3.90 -1.16
C PRO A 54 10.28 -3.16 -0.63
N THR A 55 10.91 -2.34 -1.47
CA THR A 55 11.96 -1.42 -1.05
C THR A 55 11.39 -0.17 -0.38
N ALA A 56 12.19 0.51 0.46
CA ALA A 56 11.76 1.76 1.11
C ALA A 56 11.32 2.85 0.12
N ARG A 57 11.92 2.90 -1.08
CA ARG A 57 11.53 3.84 -2.13
C ARG A 57 10.14 3.53 -2.69
N GLU A 58 9.83 2.25 -2.87
CA GLU A 58 8.51 1.80 -3.34
C GLU A 58 7.44 2.09 -2.29
N ILE A 59 7.69 1.79 -1.02
CA ILE A 59 6.79 2.15 0.08
C ILE A 59 6.53 3.65 0.14
N THR A 60 7.57 4.47 -0.07
CA THR A 60 7.42 5.94 -0.12
C THR A 60 6.63 6.39 -1.35
N ALA A 61 6.73 5.70 -2.48
CA ALA A 61 5.92 6.01 -3.67
C ALA A 61 4.45 5.70 -3.41
N VAL A 62 4.15 4.54 -2.82
CA VAL A 62 2.80 4.13 -2.43
C VAL A 62 2.21 5.11 -1.42
N SER A 63 2.95 5.54 -0.40
CA SER A 63 2.43 6.50 0.59
C SER A 63 2.05 7.85 -0.05
N ARG A 64 2.82 8.33 -1.04
CA ARG A 64 2.47 9.54 -1.80
C ARG A 64 1.23 9.33 -2.68
N VAL A 65 1.10 8.17 -3.31
CA VAL A 65 -0.09 7.83 -4.10
C VAL A 65 -1.33 7.83 -3.21
N LEU A 66 -1.28 7.20 -2.04
CA LEU A 66 -2.40 7.19 -1.09
C LEU A 66 -2.78 8.59 -0.59
N ALA A 67 -1.80 9.47 -0.41
CA ALA A 67 -2.05 10.86 -0.03
C ALA A 67 -2.72 11.67 -1.15
N ALA A 68 -2.40 11.36 -2.42
CA ALA A 68 -2.94 12.06 -3.58
C ALA A 68 -4.28 11.46 -4.09
N TYR A 69 -4.46 10.15 -3.94
CA TYR A 69 -5.56 9.34 -4.47
C TYR A 69 -6.05 8.34 -3.40
N PRO A 70 -6.74 8.81 -2.35
CA PRO A 70 -7.19 7.94 -1.25
C PRO A 70 -8.14 6.81 -1.68
N GLU A 71 -8.90 7.01 -2.76
CA GLU A 71 -9.80 6.03 -3.39
C GLU A 71 -9.06 4.81 -3.99
N TRP A 72 -7.76 4.96 -4.22
CA TRP A 72 -6.93 3.84 -4.64
C TRP A 72 -6.82 2.78 -3.55
N ALA A 73 -6.82 3.20 -2.28
CA ALA A 73 -6.76 2.29 -1.13
C ALA A 73 -8.01 1.41 -1.02
N THR A 74 -9.19 1.98 -1.26
CA THR A 74 -10.45 1.24 -1.21
C THR A 74 -10.54 0.23 -2.36
N THR A 75 -10.00 0.58 -3.53
CA THR A 75 -9.92 -0.31 -4.69
C THR A 75 -9.05 -1.54 -4.39
N ILE A 76 -7.87 -1.34 -3.79
CA ILE A 76 -6.95 -2.44 -3.46
C ILE A 76 -7.49 -3.28 -2.29
N ALA A 77 -8.10 -2.62 -1.30
CA ALA A 77 -8.70 -3.31 -0.19
C ALA A 77 -9.91 -4.17 -0.61
N ASP A 78 -10.53 -3.91 -1.77
CA ASP A 78 -11.65 -4.68 -2.31
C ASP A 78 -12.78 -4.84 -1.28
N GLY A 79 -13.19 -3.71 -0.70
CA GLY A 79 -14.23 -3.67 0.36
C GLY A 79 -13.77 -4.15 1.74
N ARG A 80 -12.54 -4.64 1.90
CA ARG A 80 -11.97 -5.05 3.20
C ARG A 80 -11.51 -3.83 4.02
N PRO A 81 -11.40 -3.95 5.35
CA PRO A 81 -10.92 -2.86 6.20
C PRO A 81 -9.42 -2.56 6.06
N PHE A 82 -8.66 -3.43 5.37
CA PHE A 82 -7.27 -3.20 4.99
C PHE A 82 -6.85 -4.13 3.85
N ALA A 83 -5.73 -3.80 3.20
CA ALA A 83 -4.96 -4.69 2.33
C ALA A 83 -3.53 -4.82 2.85
N MET A 84 -2.92 -5.99 2.65
CA MET A 84 -1.53 -6.22 3.01
C MET A 84 -0.64 -5.99 1.78
N LEU A 85 0.42 -5.19 1.93
CA LEU A 85 1.50 -5.06 0.96
C LEU A 85 2.69 -5.88 1.43
N GLU A 86 2.82 -7.08 0.91
CA GLU A 86 3.87 -8.04 1.24
C GLU A 86 4.16 -8.96 0.06
N ALA A 87 5.37 -9.54 0.02
CA ALA A 87 5.70 -10.63 -0.89
C ALA A 87 4.94 -11.91 -0.47
N PRO A 88 4.61 -12.82 -1.42
CA PRO A 88 3.45 -13.71 -1.38
C PRO A 88 3.50 -14.69 -0.19
N GLY A 89 2.37 -15.14 0.36
CA GLY A 89 0.98 -14.85 0.05
C GLY A 89 0.09 -15.62 1.02
N SER A 90 -0.64 -14.89 1.88
CA SER A 90 -1.76 -15.35 2.75
C SER A 90 -2.07 -14.35 3.89
N GLY A 91 -1.63 -13.09 3.82
CA GLY A 91 -1.68 -12.16 4.97
C GLY A 91 -0.58 -12.46 5.99
N CYS A 92 0.58 -12.93 5.53
CA CYS A 92 1.65 -13.46 6.33
C CYS A 92 2.72 -12.43 6.69
N ILE A 93 2.88 -12.15 7.98
CA ILE A 93 3.87 -11.17 8.44
C ILE A 93 5.28 -11.77 8.40
N ARG A 94 6.16 -11.18 7.58
CA ARG A 94 7.61 -11.45 7.53
C ARG A 94 8.39 -10.34 8.25
N PHE A 95 9.64 -10.58 8.68
CA PHE A 95 10.29 -9.77 9.72
C PHE A 95 10.35 -8.27 9.44
N GLU A 96 10.56 -7.84 8.19
CA GLU A 96 10.91 -6.43 7.91
C GLU A 96 10.12 -5.73 6.78
N THR A 97 9.14 -6.40 6.16
CA THR A 97 8.68 -5.94 4.82
C THR A 97 7.17 -5.76 4.67
N SER A 98 6.39 -6.19 5.67
CA SER A 98 4.94 -6.12 5.62
C SER A 98 4.41 -4.72 5.97
N HIS A 99 3.58 -4.17 5.09
CA HIS A 99 2.87 -2.92 5.35
C HIS A 99 1.36 -3.12 5.18
N LEU A 100 0.57 -2.61 6.12
CA LEU A 100 -0.88 -2.57 6.01
C LEU A 100 -1.29 -1.28 5.29
N MET A 101 -1.99 -1.42 4.18
CA MET A 101 -2.73 -0.35 3.55
C MET A 101 -4.11 -0.28 4.21
N VAL A 102 -4.38 0.82 4.90
CA VAL A 102 -5.64 1.05 5.60
C VAL A 102 -6.41 2.14 4.86
N PRO A 103 -7.58 1.84 4.28
CA PRO A 103 -8.47 2.84 3.70
C PRO A 103 -8.97 3.84 4.77
N PRO A 104 -9.57 4.97 4.35
CA PRO A 104 -10.24 5.87 5.27
C PRO A 104 -11.32 5.13 6.08
N SER A 105 -11.36 5.35 7.39
CA SER A 105 -12.33 4.74 8.30
C SER A 105 -12.67 5.68 9.45
N GLU A 106 -13.95 5.80 9.76
CA GLU A 106 -14.47 6.57 10.90
C GLU A 106 -14.20 5.86 12.24
N GLY A 107 -14.15 4.53 12.22
CA GLY A 107 -13.94 3.68 13.39
C GLY A 107 -12.57 3.01 13.42
N PRO A 108 -12.20 2.40 14.57
CA PRO A 108 -10.98 1.60 14.66
C PRO A 108 -11.05 0.38 13.74
N VAL A 109 -9.95 0.11 13.03
CA VAL A 109 -9.79 -1.08 12.20
C VAL A 109 -9.27 -2.22 13.08
N ARG A 110 -10.01 -3.32 13.12
CA ARG A 110 -9.67 -4.50 13.93
C ARG A 110 -8.99 -5.56 13.07
N LEU A 111 -7.89 -6.09 13.57
CA LEU A 111 -7.13 -7.16 12.93
C LEU A 111 -7.07 -8.35 13.87
N VAL A 112 -7.26 -9.54 13.31
CA VAL A 112 -7.11 -10.80 14.02
C VAL A 112 -5.73 -11.35 13.68
N LEU A 113 -4.88 -11.44 14.70
CA LEU A 113 -3.56 -12.02 14.66
C LEU A 113 -3.65 -13.50 15.05
N THR A 114 -3.27 -14.38 14.14
CA THR A 114 -3.24 -15.83 14.37
C THR A 114 -1.81 -16.34 14.21
N CYS A 115 -1.29 -17.06 15.23
CA CYS A 115 0.09 -17.50 15.26
C CYS A 115 0.22 -19.02 15.52
N PRO A 116 -0.10 -19.90 14.57
CA PRO A 116 -0.04 -21.34 14.78
C PRO A 116 1.39 -21.82 15.13
N GLY A 117 1.56 -22.32 16.35
CA GLY A 117 2.83 -22.89 16.83
C GLY A 117 3.93 -21.87 17.12
N ALA A 118 3.64 -20.56 17.05
CA ALA A 118 4.60 -19.48 17.28
C ALA A 118 4.37 -18.70 18.58
N ASP A 119 4.10 -19.43 19.66
CA ASP A 119 3.91 -18.84 20.99
C ASP A 119 5.13 -18.01 21.42
N GLY A 120 4.89 -16.81 21.95
CA GLY A 120 5.91 -15.90 22.46
C GLY A 120 6.55 -14.98 21.43
N LEU A 121 6.15 -15.04 20.15
CA LEU A 121 6.59 -14.11 19.11
C LEU A 121 5.80 -12.79 19.21
N ASP A 122 6.47 -11.63 19.18
CA ASP A 122 5.75 -10.35 19.26
C ASP A 122 5.53 -9.72 17.89
N VAL A 123 4.35 -9.14 17.72
CA VAL A 123 3.99 -8.34 16.56
C VAL A 123 3.68 -6.94 17.03
N SER A 124 4.22 -5.96 16.34
CA SER A 124 3.97 -4.54 16.57
C SER A 124 3.53 -3.87 15.28
N ILE A 125 2.50 -3.05 15.40
CA ILE A 125 1.93 -2.26 14.32
C ILE A 125 2.16 -0.80 14.71
N THR A 126 2.78 0.00 13.83
CA THR A 126 3.08 1.40 14.12
C THR A 126 2.31 2.32 13.18
N PRO A 127 1.09 2.78 13.57
CA PRO A 127 0.34 3.73 12.76
C PRO A 127 1.04 5.10 12.75
N PRO A 128 1.06 5.81 11.60
CA PRO A 128 1.63 7.15 11.52
C PRO A 128 0.97 8.09 12.54
N GLY A 129 1.77 8.72 13.40
CA GLY A 129 1.31 9.69 14.39
C GLY A 129 0.56 9.10 15.59
N ALA A 130 0.56 7.77 15.77
CA ALA A 130 -0.02 7.09 16.93
C ALA A 130 1.01 6.24 17.67
N ALA A 131 0.68 5.83 18.90
CA ALA A 131 1.49 4.87 19.64
C ALA A 131 1.48 3.50 18.93
N PRO A 132 2.60 2.75 18.96
CA PRO A 132 2.63 1.38 18.49
C PRO A 132 1.61 0.52 19.24
N VAL A 133 0.92 -0.37 18.51
CA VAL A 133 0.04 -1.39 19.07
C VAL A 133 0.75 -2.73 18.92
N SER A 134 0.97 -3.43 20.02
CA SER A 134 1.64 -4.74 20.00
C SER A 134 0.77 -5.84 20.58
N ALA A 135 0.99 -7.05 20.10
CA ALA A 135 0.44 -8.28 20.66
C ALA A 135 1.50 -9.37 20.64
N GLN A 136 1.50 -10.19 21.68
CA GLN A 136 2.32 -11.39 21.74
C GLN A 136 1.49 -12.58 21.26
N CYS A 137 2.08 -13.36 20.37
CA CYS A 137 1.49 -14.61 19.88
C CYS A 137 1.30 -15.60 21.03
N GLY A 138 0.17 -16.28 21.01
CA GLY A 138 -0.21 -17.30 21.98
C GLY A 138 -1.21 -18.30 21.41
N PRO A 139 -1.75 -19.20 22.24
CA PRO A 139 -2.60 -20.30 21.79
C PRO A 139 -3.97 -19.85 21.26
N GLN A 140 -4.37 -18.61 21.53
CA GLN A 140 -5.60 -18.01 21.07
C GLN A 140 -5.31 -16.82 20.15
N PRO A 141 -6.12 -16.59 19.09
CA PRO A 141 -6.00 -15.42 18.25
C PRO A 141 -6.06 -14.13 19.07
N GLN A 142 -5.21 -13.16 18.72
CA GLN A 142 -5.17 -11.85 19.37
C GLN A 142 -5.87 -10.82 18.49
N VAL A 143 -6.59 -9.88 19.10
CA VAL A 143 -7.24 -8.79 18.36
C VAL A 143 -6.44 -7.51 18.54
N LEU A 144 -5.92 -6.99 17.45
CA LEU A 144 -5.24 -5.70 17.38
C LEU A 144 -6.22 -4.64 16.86
N SER A 145 -6.14 -3.43 17.40
CA SER A 145 -7.01 -2.32 17.00
C SER A 145 -6.18 -1.13 16.58
N ILE A 146 -6.28 -0.76 15.30
CA ILE A 146 -5.64 0.45 14.76
C ILE A 146 -6.67 1.58 14.81
N PRO A 147 -6.35 2.76 15.39
CA PRO A 147 -7.27 3.90 15.37
C PRO A 147 -7.68 4.28 13.95
N GLY A 148 -8.95 4.60 13.70
CA GLY A 148 -9.41 5.09 12.38
C GLY A 148 -8.68 6.35 11.92
N ALA A 149 -8.80 6.68 10.64
CA ALA A 149 -8.38 7.98 10.09
C ALA A 149 -9.22 8.35 8.88
N GLY A 150 -9.45 9.66 8.71
CA GLY A 150 -10.16 10.20 7.54
C GLY A 150 -9.36 10.15 6.23
N THR A 151 -8.12 9.65 6.25
CA THR A 151 -7.26 9.53 5.07
C THR A 151 -6.66 8.14 4.99
N ALA A 152 -6.51 7.64 3.76
CA ALA A 152 -5.80 6.39 3.50
C ALA A 152 -4.33 6.49 3.94
N ARG A 153 -3.76 5.38 4.42
CA ARG A 153 -2.38 5.37 4.92
C ARG A 153 -1.73 4.00 4.85
N LEU A 154 -0.40 3.99 4.86
CA LEU A 154 0.40 2.81 5.14
C LEU A 154 0.76 2.76 6.61
N VAL A 155 0.69 1.57 7.17
CA VAL A 155 1.06 1.26 8.55
C VAL A 155 2.11 0.16 8.51
N SER A 156 3.26 0.39 9.14
CA SER A 156 4.30 -0.63 9.19
C SER A 156 3.93 -1.73 10.18
N VAL A 157 4.21 -2.98 9.80
CA VAL A 157 4.05 -4.15 10.65
C VAL A 157 5.42 -4.75 10.87
N HIS A 158 5.79 -4.90 12.14
CA HIS A 158 7.06 -5.46 12.56
C HIS A 158 6.85 -6.70 13.41
N ARG A 159 7.62 -7.73 13.10
CA ARG A 159 7.71 -8.96 13.87
C ARG A 159 9.02 -8.94 14.66
N SER A 160 8.99 -9.21 15.96
CA SER A 160 10.23 -9.43 16.72
C SER A 160 10.68 -10.88 16.59
N PRO A 161 11.99 -11.15 16.42
CA PRO A 161 12.50 -12.52 16.39
C PRO A 161 12.30 -13.19 17.75
N GLY A 162 11.72 -14.39 17.72
CA GLY A 162 11.57 -15.27 18.87
C GLY A 162 12.67 -16.34 18.90
N PRO A 163 12.84 -17.07 20.01
CA PRO A 163 13.91 -18.06 20.17
C PRO A 163 13.93 -19.16 19.10
N ASN A 164 12.77 -19.47 18.49
CA ASN A 164 12.62 -20.48 17.44
C ASN A 164 12.30 -19.90 16.05
N TYR A 165 12.22 -18.57 15.94
CA TYR A 165 11.77 -17.87 14.74
C TYR A 165 12.75 -16.74 14.44
N GLY A 166 13.72 -17.03 13.58
CA GLY A 166 14.77 -16.10 13.17
C GLY A 166 15.02 -16.06 11.67
N ASP A 167 14.29 -16.83 10.87
CA ASP A 167 14.37 -16.76 9.41
C ASP A 167 13.13 -16.10 8.78
N ASP A 168 13.34 -15.39 7.70
CA ASP A 168 12.24 -14.83 6.89
C ASP A 168 11.50 -15.90 6.07
N ARG A 169 11.91 -17.16 6.15
CA ARG A 169 11.32 -18.28 5.40
C ARG A 169 10.14 -18.90 6.12
N THR A 170 10.06 -18.74 7.45
CA THR A 170 8.92 -19.19 8.24
C THR A 170 7.80 -18.16 8.27
N CYS A 171 6.59 -18.65 7.98
CA CYS A 171 5.36 -17.89 7.90
C CYS A 171 4.34 -18.36 8.97
N PRO A 172 4.64 -18.21 10.29
CA PRO A 172 3.74 -18.70 11.33
C PRO A 172 2.80 -17.61 11.84
N VAL A 173 2.74 -16.43 11.21
CA VAL A 173 1.97 -15.29 11.70
C VAL A 173 1.07 -14.75 10.59
N PHE A 174 -0.23 -14.74 10.83
CA PHE A 174 -1.24 -14.32 9.87
C PHE A 174 -2.08 -13.17 10.43
N LEU A 175 -2.27 -12.12 9.63
CA LEU A 175 -3.22 -11.04 9.90
C LEU A 175 -4.43 -11.21 8.99
N THR A 176 -5.60 -11.28 9.62
CA THR A 176 -6.88 -11.40 8.92
C THR A 176 -7.84 -10.31 9.41
N PRO A 177 -8.73 -9.79 8.54
CA PRO A 177 -9.80 -8.93 8.98
C PRO A 177 -10.76 -9.70 9.87
N ARG A 178 -11.46 -9.00 10.76
CA ARG A 178 -12.50 -9.64 11.55
C ARG A 178 -13.66 -10.04 10.62
N PRO A 179 -14.29 -11.22 10.81
CA PRO A 179 -15.41 -11.65 9.97
C PRO A 179 -16.57 -10.65 9.92
N GLU A 180 -16.85 -9.97 11.03
CA GLU A 180 -17.87 -8.92 11.15
C GLU A 180 -17.58 -7.72 10.23
N ASP A 181 -16.31 -7.39 10.00
CA ASP A 181 -15.88 -6.26 9.18
C ASP A 181 -15.91 -6.59 7.67
N LEU A 182 -16.03 -7.88 7.31
CA LEU A 182 -16.23 -8.34 5.93
C LEU A 182 -17.71 -8.32 5.51
N ALA A 183 -18.62 -8.46 6.48
CA ALA A 183 -20.07 -8.50 6.23
C ALA A 183 -20.70 -7.13 5.89
N ALA A 184 -19.90 -6.06 5.92
CA ALA A 184 -20.34 -4.69 5.68
C ALA A 184 -20.37 -4.28 4.20
N ALA A 185 -19.96 -5.14 3.26
CA ALA A 185 -20.20 -4.88 1.85
C ALA A 185 -21.70 -5.07 1.56
N PRO A 186 -22.46 -4.02 1.17
CA PRO A 186 -23.83 -4.22 0.72
C PRO A 186 -23.80 -5.19 -0.46
N ALA A 187 -24.58 -6.27 -0.38
CA ALA A 187 -24.78 -7.16 -1.50
C ALA A 187 -25.18 -6.32 -2.72
N PRO A 188 -24.64 -6.59 -3.93
CA PRO A 188 -25.10 -5.90 -5.12
C PRO A 188 -26.60 -6.12 -5.23
N GLU A 189 -27.37 -5.02 -5.17
CA GLU A 189 -28.81 -5.08 -5.42
C GLU A 189 -29.01 -5.80 -6.77
N PRO A 190 -29.85 -6.84 -6.82
CA PRO A 190 -30.16 -7.47 -8.09
C PRO A 190 -30.69 -6.39 -9.04
N PRO A 191 -30.28 -6.39 -10.33
CA PRO A 191 -30.74 -5.39 -11.26
C PRO A 191 -32.27 -5.38 -11.25
N ALA A 192 -32.85 -4.19 -11.07
CA ALA A 192 -34.27 -3.98 -11.14
C ALA A 192 -34.80 -4.69 -12.39
N GLN A 193 -35.69 -5.67 -12.21
CA GLN A 193 -36.42 -6.25 -13.31
C GLN A 193 -37.21 -5.10 -13.93
N GLU A 194 -36.80 -4.67 -15.14
CA GLU A 194 -37.64 -3.86 -15.99
C GLU A 194 -38.92 -4.67 -16.22
N GLU A 195 -39.98 -4.27 -15.52
CA GLU A 195 -41.32 -4.77 -15.67
C GLU A 195 -41.73 -4.50 -17.12
N GLY A 196 -41.72 -5.56 -17.91
CA GLY A 196 -42.13 -5.54 -19.31
C GLY A 196 -43.59 -5.09 -19.38
N ASP A 197 -43.79 -3.87 -19.84
CA ASP A 197 -45.09 -3.33 -20.22
C ASP A 197 -45.57 -4.07 -21.48
N ASP A 198 -46.23 -5.21 -21.27
CA ASP A 198 -46.99 -5.93 -22.29
C ASP A 198 -48.21 -5.09 -22.72
N ALA A 199 -47.96 -4.11 -23.59
CA ALA A 199 -48.99 -3.43 -24.35
C ALA A 199 -49.53 -4.38 -25.43
N ALA A 200 -50.48 -5.23 -25.04
CA ALA A 200 -51.36 -5.94 -25.96
C ALA A 200 -52.17 -4.92 -26.78
N LYS A 201 -51.91 -4.87 -28.09
CA LYS A 201 -52.81 -4.29 -29.08
C LYS A 201 -53.70 -5.40 -29.62
N ASP A 202 -54.97 -5.38 -29.24
CA ASP A 202 -56.10 -5.84 -30.05
C ASP A 202 -57.01 -4.64 -30.36
#